data_AF-A0A7S4P873-F1
#
_entry.id   AF-A0A7S4P873-F1
#
_cell.length_a   1.000
_cell.length_b   1.000
_cell.length_c   1.000
_cell.angle_alpha   90.00
_cell.angle_beta   90.00
_cell.angle_gamma   90.00
#
_symmetry.space_group_name_H-M   'P 1'
#
loop_
_entity.id
_entity.type
_entity.pdbx_description
1 polymer ?
#
loop_
_entity_poly.entity_id
_entity_poly.type
_entity_poly.pdbx_seq_one_letter_code
_entity_poly.pdbx_strand_id
1 'polypeptide(L)'
;KEKETKTKKKKLADMVKDRSLRWCEAFHTVTSCLREEIKETLDCGTQGYDKEEVLLRQITEYWKLYQVSREFTNTANHYGSIIISERYSEKKTIAPVSIGGVAGGEKYMAQGILFKFATAENGLYVNEHAAAKVAGHELQGCLTYFNCLTFLGRRNVRVPLMALIDYCGYRLVAISLLPIGKGTLIYGTCDAGRTVYNSAPDFDLIMEECGKNLNLEKHICGANPNENFRQTLHTAADVEGHQGFDDRFYLVDFSRVLPPVVPDPKLPGSQLFRMFRQEFVSAYENNPLCSDAFSGFTRYDPERTEQNQHIRE
;
A
#
# COMPACT_ATOMS: atom_id res chain seq x y z
N LYS A 1 28.20 -16.91 -3.98
CA LYS A 1 27.70 -16.02 -5.05
C LYS A 1 26.94 -16.79 -6.14
N GLU A 2 27.53 -17.48 -7.13
CA GLU A 2 26.75 -18.19 -8.17
C GLU A 2 25.75 -19.26 -7.67
N LYS A 3 26.15 -20.08 -6.69
CA LYS A 3 25.22 -21.05 -6.06
C LYS A 3 24.06 -20.37 -5.34
N GLU A 4 24.31 -19.21 -4.75
CA GLU A 4 23.33 -18.40 -4.01
C GLU A 4 22.33 -17.74 -4.97
N THR A 5 22.83 -17.22 -6.10
CA THR A 5 22.01 -16.67 -7.19
C THR A 5 21.17 -17.75 -7.87
N LYS A 6 21.71 -18.96 -8.06
CA LYS A 6 20.95 -20.12 -8.59
C LYS A 6 19.85 -20.59 -7.62
N THR A 7 20.12 -20.59 -6.30
CA THR A 7 19.11 -20.93 -5.29
C THR A 7 18.00 -19.88 -5.21
N LYS A 8 18.33 -18.59 -5.28
CA LYS A 8 17.34 -17.49 -5.35
C LYS A 8 16.48 -17.56 -6.62
N LYS A 9 17.08 -17.80 -7.79
CA LYS A 9 16.35 -17.97 -9.07
C LYS A 9 15.43 -19.19 -9.08
N LYS A 10 15.83 -20.31 -8.47
CA LYS A 10 14.98 -21.51 -8.33
C LYS A 10 13.79 -21.25 -7.40
N LYS A 11 14.01 -20.58 -6.28
CA LYS A 11 12.95 -20.14 -5.35
C LYS A 11 11.95 -19.19 -6.02
N LEU A 12 12.46 -18.26 -6.85
CA LEU A 12 11.63 -17.36 -7.65
C LEU A 12 10.79 -18.13 -8.68
N ALA A 13 11.37 -19.11 -9.39
CA ALA A 13 10.62 -19.94 -10.34
C ALA A 13 9.54 -20.80 -9.67
N ASP A 14 9.79 -21.27 -8.44
CA ASP A 14 8.81 -22.03 -7.65
C ASP A 14 7.71 -21.09 -7.07
N MET A 15 8.04 -19.84 -6.72
CA MET A 15 7.10 -18.80 -6.30
C MET A 15 6.23 -18.26 -7.44
N VAL A 16 6.80 -18.09 -8.65
CA VAL A 16 6.06 -17.67 -9.86
C VAL A 16 5.13 -18.78 -10.36
N LYS A 17 5.45 -20.05 -10.09
CA LYS A 17 4.53 -21.18 -10.35
C LYS A 17 3.41 -21.30 -9.32
N ASP A 18 3.60 -20.73 -8.13
CA ASP A 18 2.57 -20.70 -7.10
C ASP A 18 1.43 -19.79 -7.57
N ARG A 19 0.20 -20.35 -7.59
CA ARG A 19 -0.99 -19.58 -7.96
C ARG A 19 -1.23 -18.39 -7.03
N SER A 20 -0.58 -18.39 -5.86
CA SER A 20 -0.71 -17.39 -4.81
C SER A 20 -0.16 -15.99 -5.15
N LEU A 21 0.76 -15.86 -6.12
CA LEU A 21 1.33 -14.54 -6.50
C LEU A 21 0.74 -13.96 -7.80
N ARG A 22 -0.25 -14.64 -8.38
CA ARG A 22 -0.78 -14.30 -9.72
C ARG A 22 -1.45 -12.95 -9.81
N TRP A 23 -2.11 -12.49 -8.75
CA TRP A 23 -2.97 -11.30 -8.82
C TRP A 23 -2.19 -10.04 -9.13
N CYS A 24 -1.13 -9.76 -8.37
CA CYS A 24 -0.32 -8.56 -8.56
C CYS A 24 0.38 -8.58 -9.93
N GLU A 25 0.97 -9.71 -10.30
CA GLU A 25 1.66 -9.85 -11.58
C GLU A 25 0.70 -9.68 -12.78
N ALA A 26 -0.47 -10.32 -12.75
CA ALA A 26 -1.47 -10.20 -13.81
C ALA A 26 -1.96 -8.76 -13.94
N PHE A 27 -2.30 -8.10 -12.82
CA PHE A 27 -2.77 -6.72 -12.81
C PHE A 27 -1.72 -5.75 -13.38
N HIS A 28 -0.48 -5.80 -12.88
CA HIS A 28 0.58 -4.90 -13.34
C HIS A 28 1.03 -5.18 -14.77
N THR A 29 0.93 -6.43 -15.24
CA THR A 29 1.18 -6.77 -16.64
C THR A 29 0.12 -6.16 -17.55
N VAL A 30 -1.16 -6.38 -17.28
CA VAL A 30 -2.26 -5.86 -18.11
C VAL A 30 -2.28 -4.32 -18.10
N THR A 31 -2.08 -3.70 -16.95
CA THR A 31 -2.01 -2.22 -16.86
C THR A 31 -0.80 -1.64 -17.58
N SER A 32 0.32 -2.37 -17.66
CA SER A 32 1.48 -1.94 -18.46
C SER A 32 1.18 -2.03 -19.96
N CYS A 33 0.62 -3.15 -20.43
CA CYS A 33 0.24 -3.33 -21.83
C CYS A 33 -0.78 -2.27 -22.29
N LEU A 34 -1.83 -2.03 -21.50
CA LEU A 34 -2.84 -1.02 -21.81
C LEU A 34 -2.22 0.39 -21.97
N ARG A 35 -1.22 0.73 -21.14
CA ARG A 35 -0.54 2.04 -21.24
C ARG A 35 0.34 2.15 -22.47
N GLU A 36 1.02 1.08 -22.85
CA GLU A 36 1.84 1.04 -24.05
C GLU A 36 0.97 1.24 -25.30
N GLU A 37 -0.16 0.53 -25.39
CA GLU A 37 -1.14 0.71 -26.47
C GLU A 37 -1.70 2.14 -26.53
N ILE A 38 -2.06 2.73 -25.39
CA ILE A 38 -2.53 4.13 -25.34
C ILE A 38 -1.44 5.09 -25.80
N LYS A 39 -0.19 4.87 -25.37
CA LYS A 39 0.94 5.73 -25.76
C LYS A 39 1.25 5.64 -27.25
N GLU A 40 1.30 4.43 -27.80
CA GLU A 40 1.51 4.23 -29.24
C GLU A 40 0.41 4.91 -30.07
N THR A 41 -0.84 4.84 -29.60
CA THR A 41 -1.98 5.52 -30.23
C THR A 41 -1.80 7.05 -30.25
N LEU A 42 -1.25 7.63 -29.18
CA LEU A 42 -1.00 9.07 -29.07
C LEU A 42 0.21 9.52 -29.91
N ASP A 43 1.29 8.72 -29.93
CA ASP A 43 2.56 9.07 -30.58
C ASP A 43 2.50 8.96 -32.12
N CYS A 44 1.74 8.00 -32.66
CA CYS A 44 1.74 7.74 -34.11
C CYS A 44 0.95 8.77 -34.94
N GLY A 45 0.03 9.54 -34.33
CA GLY A 45 -0.96 10.32 -35.09
C GLY A 45 -1.84 9.43 -35.97
N THR A 46 -3.02 9.87 -36.37
CA THR A 46 -4.00 9.02 -37.07
C THR A 46 -3.64 8.66 -38.52
N GLN A 47 -2.37 8.71 -38.93
CA GLN A 47 -1.95 8.43 -40.31
C GLN A 47 -1.47 6.97 -40.46
N GLY A 48 -2.34 6.13 -41.02
CA GLY A 48 -1.97 4.81 -41.55
C GLY A 48 -2.38 3.60 -40.71
N TYR A 49 -2.96 3.79 -39.52
CA TYR A 49 -3.50 2.68 -38.71
C TYR A 49 -4.97 2.40 -39.03
N ASP A 50 -5.32 1.12 -39.10
CA ASP A 50 -6.70 0.68 -39.04
C ASP A 50 -7.25 1.00 -37.65
N LYS A 51 -8.15 1.99 -37.58
CA LYS A 51 -8.78 2.43 -36.33
C LYS A 51 -9.53 1.28 -35.64
N GLU A 52 -10.04 0.32 -36.41
CA GLU A 52 -10.74 -0.84 -35.88
C GLU A 52 -9.76 -1.77 -35.14
N GLU A 53 -8.58 -2.00 -35.70
CA GLU A 53 -7.55 -2.84 -35.08
C GLU A 53 -7.05 -2.25 -33.74
N VAL A 54 -6.76 -0.95 -33.71
CA VAL A 54 -6.33 -0.25 -32.47
C VAL A 54 -7.41 -0.32 -31.40
N LEU A 55 -8.68 -0.09 -31.77
CA LEU A 55 -9.80 -0.19 -30.85
C LEU A 55 -9.97 -1.61 -30.30
N LEU A 56 -9.83 -2.63 -31.15
CA LEU A 56 -9.89 -4.03 -30.74
C LEU A 56 -8.78 -4.41 -29.75
N ARG A 57 -7.56 -3.93 -29.94
CA ARG A 57 -6.45 -4.13 -28.99
C ARG A 57 -6.74 -3.48 -27.64
N GLN A 58 -7.18 -2.22 -27.64
CA GLN A 58 -7.57 -1.51 -26.41
C GLN A 58 -8.71 -2.23 -25.67
N ILE A 59 -9.78 -2.61 -26.38
CA ILE A 59 -10.90 -3.38 -25.81
C ILE A 59 -10.41 -4.70 -25.20
N THR A 60 -9.48 -5.37 -25.87
CA THR A 60 -8.90 -6.63 -25.38
C THR A 60 -8.16 -6.43 -24.06
N GLU A 61 -7.32 -5.39 -23.95
CA GLU A 61 -6.61 -5.08 -22.70
C GLU A 61 -7.55 -4.63 -21.57
N TYR A 62 -8.58 -3.82 -21.89
CA TYR A 62 -9.63 -3.47 -20.92
C TYR A 62 -10.40 -4.72 -20.44
N TRP A 63 -10.69 -5.66 -21.33
CA TRP A 63 -11.36 -6.90 -20.98
C TRP A 63 -10.51 -7.76 -20.05
N LYS A 64 -9.21 -7.89 -20.32
CA LYS A 64 -8.27 -8.59 -19.42
C LYS A 64 -8.22 -7.93 -18.05
N LEU A 65 -8.21 -6.60 -17.99
CA LEU A 65 -8.20 -5.86 -16.72
C LEU A 65 -9.48 -6.12 -15.92
N TYR A 66 -10.63 -6.09 -16.61
CA TYR A 66 -11.92 -6.43 -16.04
C TYR A 66 -11.95 -7.88 -15.50
N GLN A 67 -11.41 -8.85 -16.26
CA GLN A 67 -11.34 -10.24 -15.84
C GLN A 67 -10.53 -10.41 -14.55
N VAL A 68 -9.31 -9.85 -14.50
CA VAL A 68 -8.45 -9.92 -13.30
C VAL A 68 -9.13 -9.27 -12.09
N SER A 69 -9.71 -8.08 -12.27
CA SER A 69 -10.42 -7.37 -11.19
C SER A 69 -11.63 -8.16 -10.66
N ARG A 70 -12.44 -8.70 -11.58
CA ARG A 70 -13.62 -9.50 -11.22
C ARG A 70 -13.25 -10.81 -10.53
N GLU A 71 -12.24 -11.52 -11.04
CA GLU A 71 -11.78 -12.77 -10.44
C GLU A 71 -11.19 -12.56 -9.05
N PHE A 72 -10.36 -11.53 -8.87
CA PHE A 72 -9.83 -11.15 -7.56
C PHE A 72 -10.95 -10.82 -6.58
N THR A 73 -11.90 -9.96 -6.98
CA THR A 73 -13.01 -9.53 -6.12
C THR A 73 -13.94 -10.68 -5.75
N ASN A 74 -14.28 -11.56 -6.70
CA ASN A 74 -15.11 -12.73 -6.43
C ASN A 74 -14.41 -13.70 -5.47
N THR A 75 -13.11 -13.93 -5.67
CA THR A 75 -12.29 -14.78 -4.80
C THR A 75 -12.20 -14.18 -3.40
N ALA A 76 -11.91 -12.88 -3.31
CA ALA A 76 -11.83 -12.14 -2.06
C ALA A 76 -13.16 -12.22 -1.29
N ASN A 77 -14.29 -11.94 -1.95
CA ASN A 77 -15.62 -12.03 -1.33
C ASN A 77 -15.95 -13.44 -0.85
N HIS A 78 -15.68 -14.47 -1.65
CA HIS A 78 -15.96 -15.85 -1.28
C HIS A 78 -15.22 -16.26 0.00
N TYR A 79 -13.89 -16.11 0.02
CA TYR A 79 -13.08 -16.51 1.16
C TYR A 79 -13.22 -15.57 2.35
N GLY A 80 -13.39 -14.27 2.12
CA GLY A 80 -13.68 -13.31 3.19
C GLY A 80 -15.00 -13.60 3.89
N SER A 81 -16.03 -14.01 3.16
CA SER A 81 -17.32 -14.40 3.75
C SER A 81 -17.18 -15.65 4.62
N ILE A 82 -16.39 -16.64 4.19
CA ILE A 82 -16.08 -17.83 5.01
C ILE A 82 -15.35 -17.41 6.29
N ILE A 83 -14.27 -16.62 6.17
CA ILE A 83 -13.48 -16.15 7.32
C ILE A 83 -14.36 -15.41 8.35
N ILE A 84 -15.22 -14.50 7.87
CA ILE A 84 -16.11 -13.73 8.75
C ILE A 84 -17.17 -14.64 9.40
N SER A 85 -17.81 -15.51 8.62
CA SER A 85 -18.84 -16.44 9.14
C SER A 85 -18.30 -17.37 10.21
N GLU A 86 -17.03 -17.76 10.09
CA GLU A 86 -16.37 -18.72 10.97
C GLU A 86 -15.51 -18.07 12.05
N ARG A 87 -15.55 -16.73 12.21
CA ARG A 87 -14.68 -15.98 13.15
C ARG A 87 -14.67 -16.62 14.55
N TYR A 88 -15.85 -16.93 15.09
CA TYR A 88 -16.01 -17.55 16.42
C TYR A 88 -16.25 -19.07 16.38
N SER A 89 -16.13 -19.70 15.21
CA SER A 89 -16.22 -21.16 15.10
C SER A 89 -14.96 -21.82 15.68
N GLU A 90 -15.15 -22.92 16.40
CA GLU A 90 -14.04 -23.79 16.84
C GLU A 90 -13.35 -24.48 15.65
N LYS A 91 -14.12 -24.77 14.59
CA LYS A 91 -13.63 -25.38 13.35
C LYS A 91 -13.67 -24.33 12.25
N LYS A 92 -12.49 -23.83 11.88
CA LYS A 92 -12.30 -22.87 10.80
C LYS A 92 -11.83 -23.58 9.54
N THR A 93 -12.50 -23.33 8.42
CA THR A 93 -12.09 -23.73 7.07
C THR A 93 -10.79 -23.02 6.68
N ILE A 94 -10.62 -21.77 7.08
CA ILE A 94 -9.38 -21.00 6.92
C ILE A 94 -8.86 -20.59 8.29
N ALA A 95 -7.76 -21.18 8.71
CA ALA A 95 -7.13 -20.86 9.99
C ALA A 95 -6.37 -19.52 9.92
N PRO A 96 -6.32 -18.77 11.04
CA PRO A 96 -5.50 -17.56 11.12
C PRO A 96 -4.01 -17.91 11.01
N VAL A 97 -3.23 -16.96 10.52
CA VAL A 97 -1.79 -17.08 10.30
C VAL A 97 -1.04 -16.04 11.13
N SER A 98 0.08 -16.44 11.73
CA SER A 98 0.95 -15.51 12.47
C SER A 98 1.98 -14.89 11.52
N ILE A 99 1.63 -13.74 10.96
CA ILE A 99 2.50 -12.94 10.09
C ILE A 99 2.62 -11.56 10.73
N GLY A 100 3.86 -11.07 10.88
CA GLY A 100 4.24 -9.95 11.74
C GLY A 100 3.43 -8.65 11.59
N GLY A 101 3.69 -7.70 12.49
CA GLY A 101 2.90 -6.47 12.64
C GLY A 101 1.88 -6.61 13.76
N VAL A 102 1.93 -5.69 14.72
CA VAL A 102 1.09 -5.66 15.94
C VAL A 102 -0.26 -4.97 15.69
N ALA A 103 -0.30 -4.05 14.70
CA ALA A 103 -1.49 -3.30 14.35
C ALA A 103 -2.45 -4.14 13.48
N GLY A 104 -3.73 -4.13 13.86
CA GLY A 104 -4.81 -4.88 13.20
C GLY A 104 -5.21 -6.17 13.93
N GLY A 105 -6.26 -6.83 13.43
CA GLY A 105 -6.76 -8.08 13.98
C GLY A 105 -6.05 -9.32 13.47
N GLU A 106 -6.70 -10.47 13.65
CA GLU A 106 -6.27 -11.73 13.07
C GLU A 106 -6.08 -11.63 11.55
N LYS A 107 -5.07 -12.33 11.06
CA LYS A 107 -4.68 -12.38 9.64
C LYS A 107 -4.96 -13.76 9.10
N TYR A 108 -5.40 -13.85 7.85
CA TYR A 108 -5.70 -15.11 7.17
C TYR A 108 -5.09 -15.08 5.77
N MET A 109 -4.82 -16.25 5.19
CA MET A 109 -4.37 -16.35 3.81
C MET A 109 -5.16 -17.42 3.07
N ALA A 110 -5.66 -17.06 1.88
CA ALA A 110 -6.30 -18.00 0.97
C ALA A 110 -6.13 -17.52 -0.48
N GLN A 111 -5.83 -18.44 -1.40
CA GLN A 111 -5.71 -18.17 -2.84
C GLN A 111 -4.83 -16.96 -3.21
N GLY A 112 -3.70 -16.77 -2.52
CA GLY A 112 -2.83 -15.64 -2.83
C GLY A 112 -3.32 -14.28 -2.33
N ILE A 113 -4.24 -14.28 -1.39
CA ILE A 113 -4.81 -13.09 -0.78
C ILE A 113 -4.55 -13.17 0.73
N LEU A 114 -3.95 -12.11 1.27
CA LEU A 114 -3.89 -11.83 2.69
C LEU A 114 -5.17 -11.10 3.10
N PHE A 115 -5.86 -11.61 4.11
CA PHE A 115 -7.01 -10.96 4.72
C PHE A 115 -6.61 -10.43 6.10
N LYS A 116 -6.90 -9.16 6.36
CA LYS A 116 -6.66 -8.50 7.66
C LYS A 116 -8.01 -8.06 8.24
N PHE A 117 -8.34 -8.47 9.46
CA PHE A 117 -9.49 -7.89 10.18
C PHE A 117 -9.25 -6.44 10.56
N ALA A 118 -10.22 -5.60 10.25
CA ALA A 118 -10.39 -4.31 10.89
C ALA A 118 -11.03 -4.56 12.25
N THR A 119 -10.27 -4.38 13.33
CA THR A 119 -10.79 -4.54 14.69
C THR A 119 -10.05 -3.66 15.69
N ALA A 120 -10.76 -3.28 16.75
CA ALA A 120 -10.25 -2.55 17.90
C ALA A 120 -9.84 -3.46 19.08
N GLU A 121 -10.00 -4.78 18.96
CA GLU A 121 -9.74 -5.76 20.04
C GLU A 121 -8.30 -5.70 20.60
N ASN A 122 -7.34 -5.23 19.80
CA ASN A 122 -5.94 -5.06 20.22
C ASN A 122 -5.67 -3.76 21.01
N GLY A 123 -6.69 -2.93 21.25
CA GLY A 123 -6.59 -1.68 22.00
C GLY A 123 -5.95 -0.51 21.24
N LEU A 124 -5.59 -0.68 19.96
CA LEU A 124 -4.97 0.38 19.15
C LEU A 124 -6.00 1.44 18.71
N TYR A 125 -7.24 1.02 18.46
CA TYR A 125 -8.32 1.88 18.00
C TYR A 125 -9.41 2.00 19.06
N VAL A 126 -10.05 3.17 19.13
CA VAL A 126 -11.10 3.45 20.14
C VAL A 126 -12.36 2.60 19.97
N ASN A 127 -12.66 2.14 18.75
CA ASN A 127 -13.79 1.26 18.45
C ASN A 127 -13.65 0.62 17.04
N GLU A 128 -14.52 -0.35 16.76
CA GLU A 128 -14.59 -1.06 15.47
C GLU A 128 -14.78 -0.12 14.27
N HIS A 129 -15.52 0.99 14.44
CA HIS A 129 -15.73 1.97 13.39
C HIS A 129 -14.44 2.73 13.04
N ALA A 130 -13.60 3.07 14.03
CA ALA A 130 -12.28 3.64 13.80
C ALA A 130 -11.38 2.64 13.06
N ALA A 131 -11.36 1.37 13.47
CA ALA A 131 -10.60 0.33 12.78
C ALA A 131 -11.07 0.15 11.32
N ALA A 132 -12.38 0.17 11.07
CA ALA A 132 -12.96 0.08 9.73
C ALA A 132 -12.61 1.29 8.83
N LYS A 133 -12.42 2.48 9.42
CA LYS A 133 -11.89 3.65 8.71
C LYS A 133 -10.42 3.47 8.32
N VAL A 134 -9.58 2.98 9.23
CA VAL A 134 -8.16 2.70 8.92
C VAL A 134 -8.03 1.67 7.80
N ALA A 135 -8.84 0.61 7.84
CA ALA A 135 -8.95 -0.34 6.73
C ALA A 135 -9.35 0.35 5.40
N GLY A 136 -10.28 1.30 5.45
CA GLY A 136 -10.62 2.14 4.32
C GLY A 136 -9.45 2.97 3.79
N HIS A 137 -8.69 3.58 4.70
CA HIS A 137 -7.50 4.37 4.35
C HIS A 137 -6.40 3.52 3.71
N GLU A 138 -6.27 2.25 4.10
CA GLU A 138 -5.33 1.33 3.43
C GLU A 138 -5.64 1.21 1.92
N LEU A 139 -6.91 1.01 1.56
CA LEU A 139 -7.31 0.95 0.15
C LEU A 139 -7.15 2.33 -0.53
N GLN A 140 -7.55 3.42 0.13
CA GLN A 140 -7.43 4.76 -0.44
C GLN A 140 -5.97 5.17 -0.68
N GLY A 141 -5.08 4.95 0.29
CA GLY A 141 -3.66 5.24 0.15
C GLY A 141 -2.98 4.39 -0.92
N CYS A 142 -3.37 3.12 -1.06
CA CYS A 142 -2.93 2.27 -2.17
C CYS A 142 -3.32 2.88 -3.53
N LEU A 143 -4.57 3.36 -3.67
CA LEU A 143 -5.04 4.03 -4.88
C LEU A 143 -4.31 5.36 -5.13
N THR A 144 -4.08 6.14 -4.07
CA THR A 144 -3.34 7.41 -4.13
C THR A 144 -1.94 7.19 -4.71
N TYR A 145 -1.17 6.24 -4.18
CA TYR A 145 0.15 5.93 -4.74
C TYR A 145 0.08 5.28 -6.12
N PHE A 146 -0.87 4.38 -6.38
CA PHE A 146 -1.04 3.81 -7.72
C PHE A 146 -1.23 4.91 -8.77
N ASN A 147 -2.12 5.87 -8.51
CA ASN A 147 -2.38 6.98 -9.42
C ASN A 147 -1.16 7.90 -9.56
N CYS A 148 -0.48 8.20 -8.45
CA CYS A 148 0.73 9.03 -8.45
C CYS A 148 1.87 8.39 -9.26
N LEU A 149 2.20 7.13 -8.99
CA LEU A 149 3.22 6.37 -9.72
C LEU A 149 2.88 6.23 -11.21
N THR A 150 1.59 6.09 -11.52
CA THR A 150 1.09 6.05 -12.90
C THR A 150 1.32 7.38 -13.62
N PHE A 151 0.94 8.48 -12.98
CA PHE A 151 1.11 9.83 -13.51
C PHE A 151 2.58 10.17 -13.74
N LEU A 152 3.45 9.80 -12.81
CA LEU A 152 4.91 9.99 -12.89
C LEU A 152 5.63 8.99 -13.81
N GLY A 153 4.92 8.02 -14.39
CA GLY A 153 5.51 7.00 -15.26
C GLY A 153 6.46 6.01 -14.54
N ARG A 154 6.33 5.85 -13.22
CA ARG A 154 7.19 4.99 -12.38
C ARG A 154 6.71 3.53 -12.41
N ARG A 155 7.04 2.83 -13.50
CA ARG A 155 6.59 1.43 -13.78
C ARG A 155 7.30 0.35 -12.95
N ASN A 156 8.44 0.68 -12.36
CA ASN A 156 9.25 -0.24 -11.56
C ASN A 156 8.74 -0.40 -10.13
N VAL A 157 7.81 0.44 -9.68
CA VAL A 157 7.15 0.35 -8.37
C VAL A 157 5.73 -0.20 -8.55
N ARG A 158 5.40 -1.23 -7.78
CA ARG A 158 4.11 -1.92 -7.81
C ARG A 158 3.42 -1.81 -6.46
N VAL A 159 2.09 -1.79 -6.50
CA VAL A 159 1.21 -1.86 -5.32
C VAL A 159 0.37 -3.15 -5.38
N PRO A 160 -0.13 -3.68 -4.26
CA PRO A 160 -1.02 -4.84 -4.30
C PRO A 160 -2.39 -4.50 -4.91
N LEU A 161 -3.11 -5.52 -5.36
CA LEU A 161 -4.55 -5.45 -5.54
C LEU A 161 -5.21 -5.51 -4.16
N MET A 162 -6.22 -4.69 -3.95
CA MET A 162 -6.89 -4.57 -2.67
C MET A 162 -8.41 -4.53 -2.83
N ALA A 163 -9.13 -5.12 -1.88
CA ALA A 163 -10.57 -5.03 -1.77
C ALA A 163 -10.99 -4.92 -0.30
N LEU A 164 -12.05 -4.14 -0.04
CA LEU A 164 -12.73 -4.14 1.25
C LEU A 164 -13.93 -5.07 1.17
N ILE A 165 -14.09 -5.90 2.19
CA ILE A 165 -15.19 -6.85 2.28
C ILE A 165 -15.95 -6.52 3.55
N ASP A 166 -17.17 -6.02 3.37
CA ASP A 166 -18.11 -5.78 4.45
C ASP A 166 -19.15 -6.91 4.48
N TYR A 167 -19.17 -7.67 5.56
CA TYR A 167 -20.08 -8.81 5.70
C TYR A 167 -20.44 -9.04 7.16
N CYS A 168 -21.73 -9.27 7.46
CA CYS A 168 -22.25 -9.49 8.81
C CYS A 168 -21.78 -8.45 9.86
N GLY A 169 -21.58 -7.19 9.47
CA GLY A 169 -21.11 -6.12 10.35
C GLY A 169 -19.60 -6.07 10.59
N TYR A 170 -18.84 -6.96 9.96
CA TYR A 170 -17.37 -6.97 9.99
C TYR A 170 -16.79 -6.42 8.70
N ARG A 171 -15.58 -5.84 8.81
CA ARG A 171 -14.77 -5.42 7.67
C ARG A 171 -13.46 -6.20 7.62
N LEU A 172 -13.18 -6.79 6.46
CA LEU A 172 -11.88 -7.34 6.09
C LEU A 172 -11.22 -6.47 5.01
N VAL A 173 -9.90 -6.34 5.09
CA VAL A 173 -9.07 -5.88 3.97
C VAL A 173 -8.45 -7.11 3.31
N ALA A 174 -8.78 -7.34 2.04
CA ALA A 174 -8.15 -8.34 1.19
C ALA A 174 -7.03 -7.68 0.38
N ILE A 175 -5.83 -8.26 0.40
CA ILE A 175 -4.61 -7.72 -0.21
C ILE A 175 -3.93 -8.85 -0.98
N SER A 176 -3.62 -8.66 -2.26
CA SER A 176 -2.85 -9.66 -2.99
C SER A 176 -1.45 -9.84 -2.40
N LEU A 177 -0.98 -11.08 -2.34
CA LEU A 177 0.39 -11.37 -1.91
C LEU A 177 1.38 -10.82 -2.94
N LEU A 178 2.54 -10.40 -2.42
CA LEU A 178 3.65 -9.82 -3.17
C LEU A 178 4.91 -10.66 -2.95
N PRO A 179 5.87 -10.68 -3.90
CA PRO A 179 7.13 -11.42 -3.76
C PRO A 179 8.13 -10.69 -2.83
N ILE A 180 7.70 -10.35 -1.62
CA ILE A 180 8.46 -9.62 -0.60
C ILE A 180 8.57 -10.44 0.69
N GLY A 181 9.47 -10.03 1.59
CA GLY A 181 9.61 -10.66 2.91
C GLY A 181 10.37 -9.78 3.88
N LYS A 182 10.63 -10.29 5.10
CA LYS A 182 11.28 -9.49 6.17
C LYS A 182 12.61 -8.84 5.76
N GLY A 183 13.37 -9.48 4.87
CA GLY A 183 14.68 -8.98 4.43
C GLY A 183 14.65 -8.13 3.15
N THR A 184 13.47 -7.78 2.64
CA THR A 184 13.34 -6.97 1.41
C THR A 184 13.04 -5.50 1.68
N LEU A 185 12.80 -5.10 2.93
CA LEU A 185 12.52 -3.72 3.32
C LEU A 185 13.72 -2.82 3.02
N ILE A 186 13.49 -1.74 2.29
CA ILE A 186 14.51 -0.75 1.89
C ILE A 186 14.12 0.68 2.27
N TYR A 187 12.86 0.93 2.60
CA TYR A 187 12.32 2.25 2.89
C TYR A 187 11.18 2.12 3.92
N GLY A 188 11.13 2.99 4.94
CA GLY A 188 10.12 2.94 6.01
C GLY A 188 10.55 2.11 7.23
N THR A 189 9.60 1.64 8.04
CA THR A 189 9.87 0.87 9.28
C THR A 189 8.85 -0.25 9.52
N CYS A 190 9.36 -1.45 9.84
CA CYS A 190 8.55 -2.60 10.28
C CYS A 190 8.55 -2.86 11.79
N ASP A 191 9.15 -1.97 12.60
CA ASP A 191 9.38 -2.18 14.04
C ASP A 191 8.94 -1.03 14.95
N ALA A 192 7.91 -0.29 14.50
CA ALA A 192 7.37 0.91 15.15
C ALA A 192 8.38 2.05 15.30
N GLY A 193 9.27 2.19 14.32
CA GLY A 193 10.21 3.30 14.21
C GLY A 193 11.44 3.14 15.09
N ARG A 194 11.73 1.92 15.59
CA ARG A 194 12.99 1.65 16.28
C ARG A 194 14.16 1.66 15.31
N THR A 195 13.92 1.24 14.06
CA THR A 195 14.84 1.33 12.93
C THR A 195 14.08 1.79 11.70
N VAL A 196 14.46 2.94 11.15
CA VAL A 196 13.91 3.43 9.87
C VAL A 196 14.93 3.21 8.76
N TYR A 197 14.45 2.68 7.64
CA TYR A 197 15.25 2.39 6.45
C TYR A 197 15.01 3.45 5.39
N ASN A 198 16.09 3.79 4.68
CA ASN A 198 16.08 4.50 3.41
C ASN A 198 17.38 4.14 2.66
N SER A 199 17.49 2.89 2.24
CA SER A 199 18.74 2.28 1.79
C SER A 199 18.89 2.18 0.26
N ALA A 200 17.92 2.66 -0.50
CA ALA A 200 17.89 2.56 -1.96
C ALA A 200 17.65 3.94 -2.59
N PRO A 201 18.70 4.65 -3.04
CA PRO A 201 18.60 6.01 -3.56
C PRO A 201 17.61 6.17 -4.71
N ASP A 202 17.55 5.20 -5.64
CA ASP A 202 16.61 5.24 -6.77
C ASP A 202 15.15 5.14 -6.30
N PHE A 203 14.89 4.43 -5.20
CA PHE A 203 13.55 4.33 -4.62
C PHE A 203 13.20 5.60 -3.86
N ASP A 204 14.14 6.16 -3.10
CA ASP A 204 13.98 7.43 -2.39
C ASP A 204 13.59 8.58 -3.33
N LEU A 205 14.28 8.69 -4.47
CA LEU A 205 13.94 9.67 -5.52
C LEU A 205 12.50 9.52 -6.03
N ILE A 206 12.01 8.29 -6.19
CA ILE A 206 10.62 8.03 -6.58
C ILE A 206 9.67 8.48 -5.48
N MET A 207 9.98 8.18 -4.22
CA MET A 207 9.16 8.60 -3.09
C MET A 207 9.17 10.12 -2.89
N GLU A 208 10.27 10.79 -3.19
CA GLU A 208 10.37 12.26 -3.21
C GLU A 208 9.41 12.86 -4.26
N GLU A 209 9.41 12.33 -5.48
CA GLU A 209 8.49 12.79 -6.52
C GLU A 209 7.03 12.53 -6.15
N CYS A 210 6.75 11.37 -5.55
CA CYS A 210 5.42 11.07 -5.04
C CYS A 210 5.01 12.05 -3.93
N GLY A 211 5.89 12.32 -2.97
CA GLY A 211 5.65 13.30 -1.89
C GLY A 211 5.34 14.68 -2.45
N LYS A 212 6.13 15.17 -3.42
CA LYS A 212 5.88 16.44 -4.12
C LYS A 212 4.54 16.46 -4.86
N ASN A 213 4.23 15.40 -5.61
CA ASN A 213 2.97 15.31 -6.37
C ASN A 213 1.73 15.25 -5.45
N LEU A 214 1.86 14.63 -4.29
CA LEU A 214 0.80 14.49 -3.30
C LEU A 214 0.74 15.65 -2.30
N ASN A 215 1.64 16.64 -2.41
CA ASN A 215 1.79 17.75 -1.47
C ASN A 215 2.06 17.31 -0.01
N LEU A 216 2.93 16.32 0.14
CA LEU A 216 3.34 15.78 1.44
C LEU A 216 4.69 16.36 1.88
N GLU A 217 4.79 16.65 3.17
CA GLU A 217 5.99 17.18 3.79
C GLU A 217 6.99 16.07 4.14
N LYS A 218 8.24 16.23 3.71
CA LYS A 218 9.34 15.35 4.17
C LYS A 218 9.66 15.66 5.62
N HIS A 219 10.07 14.65 6.38
CA HIS A 219 10.32 14.80 7.81
C HIS A 219 11.26 13.70 8.31
N ILE A 220 11.84 13.89 9.49
CA ILE A 220 12.70 12.89 10.15
C ILE A 220 11.82 11.88 10.88
N CYS A 221 11.89 10.64 10.42
CA CYS A 221 11.18 9.50 10.99
C CYS A 221 12.09 8.70 11.94
N GLY A 222 11.54 8.31 13.08
CA GLY A 222 12.12 7.35 14.01
C GLY A 222 11.88 7.71 15.49
N ALA A 223 11.59 6.69 16.29
CA ALA A 223 11.36 6.80 17.72
C ALA A 223 12.60 6.50 18.58
N ASN A 224 13.73 6.19 17.94
CA ASN A 224 15.00 5.89 18.60
C ASN A 224 15.79 7.18 18.92
N PRO A 225 16.27 7.38 20.16
CA PRO A 225 17.12 8.53 20.51
C PRO A 225 18.43 8.58 19.71
N ASN A 226 18.96 7.44 19.27
CA ASN A 226 20.16 7.39 18.46
C ASN A 226 19.84 7.72 16.99
N GLU A 227 20.53 8.74 16.46
CA GLU A 227 20.29 9.28 15.11
C GLU A 227 20.57 8.31 13.97
N ASN A 228 21.45 7.34 14.19
CA ASN A 228 21.76 6.32 13.19
C ASN A 228 20.57 5.41 12.82
N PHE A 229 19.50 5.42 13.63
CA PHE A 229 18.28 4.64 13.39
C PHE A 229 17.13 5.48 12.86
N ARG A 230 17.38 6.76 12.54
CA ARG A 230 16.41 7.68 11.96
C ARG A 230 16.77 7.97 10.51
N GLN A 231 15.76 8.28 9.71
CA GLN A 231 15.93 8.67 8.32
C GLN A 231 14.95 9.79 7.98
N THR A 232 15.33 10.65 7.05
CA THR A 232 14.37 11.54 6.40
C THR A 232 13.60 10.75 5.36
N LEU A 233 12.26 10.82 5.45
CA LEU A 233 11.35 10.19 4.49
C LEU A 233 10.43 11.23 3.88
N HIS A 234 9.89 10.92 2.70
CA HIS A 234 8.95 11.76 1.94
C HIS A 234 7.48 11.35 2.14
N THR A 235 7.25 10.41 3.06
CA THR A 235 5.98 9.73 3.32
C THR A 235 5.84 9.45 4.81
N ALA A 236 4.68 8.94 5.26
CA ALA A 236 4.60 8.36 6.59
C ALA A 236 5.63 7.23 6.77
N ALA A 237 6.15 7.09 7.99
CA ALA A 237 7.21 6.17 8.35
C ALA A 237 6.83 4.70 8.17
N ASP A 238 5.55 4.37 8.35
CA ASP A 238 5.00 3.02 8.22
C ASP A 238 4.57 2.67 6.80
N VAL A 239 4.72 3.58 5.83
CA VAL A 239 4.70 3.21 4.41
C VAL A 239 5.99 2.46 4.10
N GLU A 240 5.86 1.16 3.81
CA GLU A 240 6.99 0.27 3.59
C GLU A 240 7.30 0.10 2.10
N GLY A 241 8.52 0.42 1.71
CA GLY A 241 9.08 0.13 0.39
C GLY A 241 9.98 -1.09 0.43
N HIS A 242 9.79 -2.00 -0.54
CA HIS A 242 10.55 -3.24 -0.64
C HIS A 242 11.18 -3.43 -2.02
N GLN A 243 12.38 -4.01 -2.05
CA GLN A 243 12.94 -4.63 -3.25
C GLN A 243 12.58 -6.12 -3.26
N GLY A 244 11.60 -6.49 -4.08
CA GLY A 244 11.09 -7.86 -4.18
C GLY A 244 12.14 -8.86 -4.66
N PHE A 245 11.85 -10.15 -4.47
CA PHE A 245 12.71 -11.25 -4.92
C PHE A 245 12.82 -11.36 -6.45
N ASP A 246 12.00 -10.61 -7.19
CA ASP A 246 11.97 -10.50 -8.64
C ASP A 246 12.62 -9.19 -9.15
N ASP A 247 13.40 -8.51 -8.30
CA ASP A 247 14.13 -7.27 -8.58
C ASP A 247 13.24 -6.06 -8.92
N ARG A 248 11.93 -6.13 -8.60
CA ARG A 248 11.00 -4.98 -8.71
C ARG A 248 10.78 -4.32 -7.36
N PHE A 249 10.33 -3.08 -7.37
CA PHE A 249 9.94 -2.40 -6.15
C PHE A 249 8.47 -2.60 -5.83
N TYR A 250 8.16 -2.67 -4.54
CA TYR A 250 6.82 -2.83 -4.01
C TYR A 250 6.58 -1.86 -2.88
N LEU A 251 5.40 -1.25 -2.85
CA LEU A 251 4.95 -0.36 -1.78
C LEU A 251 3.78 -1.04 -1.05
N VAL A 252 3.77 -0.97 0.28
CA VAL A 252 2.71 -1.52 1.16
C VAL A 252 2.48 -0.63 2.39
N ASP A 253 1.48 -0.98 3.20
CA ASP A 253 1.10 -0.34 4.47
C ASP A 253 0.71 1.15 4.28
N PHE A 254 -0.50 1.34 3.77
CA PHE A 254 -0.98 2.60 3.22
C PHE A 254 -1.94 3.38 4.12
N SER A 255 -2.25 2.88 5.31
CA SER A 255 -3.29 3.46 6.16
C SER A 255 -3.03 4.91 6.61
N ARG A 256 -1.78 5.37 6.53
CA ARG A 256 -1.34 6.71 6.98
C ARG A 256 -0.71 7.56 5.88
N VAL A 257 -1.00 7.25 4.60
CA VAL A 257 -0.50 8.06 3.47
C VAL A 257 -0.90 9.52 3.60
N LEU A 258 -2.18 9.80 3.85
CA LEU A 258 -2.68 11.16 3.93
C LEU A 258 -2.50 11.73 5.35
N PRO A 259 -2.17 13.03 5.48
CA PRO A 259 -1.99 13.68 6.76
C PRO A 259 -3.24 13.59 7.65
N PRO A 260 -3.06 13.42 8.98
CA PRO A 260 -4.17 13.45 9.91
C PRO A 260 -4.74 14.86 10.03
N VAL A 261 -6.00 14.95 10.44
CA VAL A 261 -6.54 16.20 10.97
C VAL A 261 -6.11 16.37 12.43
N VAL A 262 -6.28 17.57 12.99
CA VAL A 262 -5.99 17.85 14.41
C VAL A 262 -6.62 16.78 15.31
N PRO A 263 -5.83 16.12 16.19
CA PRO A 263 -6.33 15.08 17.06
C PRO A 263 -7.44 15.61 17.98
N ASP A 264 -8.49 14.82 18.14
CA ASP A 264 -9.58 15.13 19.05
C ASP A 264 -9.25 14.58 20.44
N PRO A 265 -9.10 15.43 21.47
CA PRO A 265 -8.76 14.98 22.82
C PRO A 265 -9.79 14.02 23.42
N LYS A 266 -11.03 14.00 22.91
CA LYS A 266 -12.09 13.09 23.35
C LYS A 266 -12.03 11.73 22.65
N LEU A 267 -11.22 11.58 21.61
CA LEU A 267 -11.09 10.37 20.80
C LEU A 267 -9.61 9.97 20.71
N PRO A 268 -9.09 9.20 21.69
CA PRO A 268 -7.72 8.70 21.66
C PRO A 268 -7.41 7.99 20.34
N GLY A 269 -6.23 8.29 19.78
CA GLY A 269 -5.79 7.70 18.51
C GLY A 269 -6.48 8.27 17.26
N SER A 270 -7.21 9.39 17.37
CA SER A 270 -7.92 9.99 16.22
C SER A 270 -7.03 10.31 15.02
N GLN A 271 -5.75 10.60 15.23
CA GLN A 271 -4.76 10.80 14.17
C GLN A 271 -4.50 9.56 13.33
N LEU A 272 -4.94 8.38 13.75
CA LEU A 272 -4.82 7.14 12.98
C LEU A 272 -6.01 6.92 12.03
N PHE A 273 -7.13 7.59 12.24
CA PHE A 273 -8.38 7.31 11.50
C PHE A 273 -9.18 8.55 11.06
N ARG A 274 -8.68 9.76 11.33
CA ARG A 274 -9.23 11.01 10.78
C ARG A 274 -8.13 11.67 9.94
N MET A 275 -8.16 11.41 8.63
CA MET A 275 -7.23 11.99 7.67
C MET A 275 -7.90 13.09 6.87
N PHE A 276 -7.11 14.03 6.37
CA PHE A 276 -7.56 14.88 5.28
C PHE A 276 -7.85 14.04 4.04
N ARG A 277 -8.71 14.58 3.17
CA ARG A 277 -8.94 13.98 1.86
C ARG A 277 -7.84 14.40 0.89
N GLN A 278 -7.52 13.51 -0.05
CA GLN A 278 -6.47 13.76 -1.04
C GLN A 278 -6.71 15.06 -1.82
N GLU A 279 -7.96 15.35 -2.19
CA GLU A 279 -8.31 16.54 -2.97
C GLU A 279 -7.98 17.83 -2.21
N PHE A 280 -8.18 17.84 -0.89
CA PHE A 280 -7.79 18.98 -0.06
C PHE A 280 -6.27 19.10 0.02
N VAL A 281 -5.57 18.01 0.33
CA VAL A 281 -4.10 18.01 0.49
C VAL A 281 -3.42 18.46 -0.80
N SER A 282 -3.84 17.91 -1.95
CA SER A 282 -3.28 18.26 -3.26
C SER A 282 -3.57 19.69 -3.71
N ALA A 283 -4.68 20.30 -3.26
CA ALA A 283 -5.04 21.67 -3.59
C ALA A 283 -4.58 22.70 -2.54
N TYR A 284 -3.98 22.26 -1.44
CA TYR A 284 -3.56 23.14 -0.35
C TYR A 284 -2.35 23.97 -0.78
N GLU A 285 -2.52 25.29 -0.87
CA GLU A 285 -1.54 26.21 -1.46
C GLU A 285 -0.44 26.66 -0.48
N ASN A 286 -0.61 26.45 0.83
CA ASN A 286 0.39 26.82 1.83
C ASN A 286 1.52 25.76 1.89
N ASN A 287 1.94 25.39 3.09
CA ASN A 287 3.00 24.40 3.27
C ASN A 287 2.47 22.98 2.98
N PRO A 288 3.28 22.10 2.36
CA PRO A 288 3.01 20.67 2.32
C PRO A 288 2.72 20.14 3.72
N LEU A 289 1.90 19.09 3.81
CA LEU A 289 1.42 18.58 5.10
C LEU A 289 2.10 17.25 5.46
N CYS A 290 2.55 17.15 6.72
CA CYS A 290 3.25 15.97 7.24
C CYS A 290 2.31 14.79 7.55
N SER A 291 2.53 13.64 6.90
CA SER A 291 1.73 12.42 7.12
C SER A 291 1.91 11.80 8.53
N ASP A 292 3.02 12.08 9.21
CA ASP A 292 3.29 11.67 10.59
C ASP A 292 3.02 12.75 11.64
N ALA A 293 2.30 13.82 11.28
CA ALA A 293 1.87 14.82 12.25
C ALA A 293 1.15 14.14 13.44
N PHE A 294 1.46 14.61 14.65
CA PHE A 294 0.99 14.07 15.94
C PHE A 294 1.37 12.61 16.26
N SER A 295 2.19 11.96 15.43
CA SER A 295 2.63 10.59 15.67
C SER A 295 3.87 10.53 16.57
N GLY A 296 4.20 9.33 17.03
CA GLY A 296 5.46 9.04 17.73
C GLY A 296 6.66 8.91 16.80
N PHE A 297 6.44 8.75 15.48
CA PHE A 297 7.50 8.64 14.49
C PHE A 297 8.28 9.95 14.31
N THR A 298 7.65 11.11 14.54
CA THR A 298 8.31 12.43 14.47
C THR A 298 8.94 12.86 15.79
N ARG A 299 9.09 11.95 16.79
CA ARG A 299 9.50 12.31 18.16
C ARG A 299 10.80 13.12 18.24
N TYR A 300 11.76 12.82 17.35
CA TYR A 300 13.07 13.48 17.31
C TYR A 300 13.25 14.36 16.07
N ASP A 301 12.17 14.67 15.36
CA ASP A 301 12.20 15.67 14.31
C ASP A 301 12.23 17.08 14.94
N PRO A 302 13.25 17.92 14.67
CA PRO A 302 13.30 19.29 15.16
C PRO A 302 12.13 20.16 14.66
N GLU A 303 11.59 19.87 13.48
CA GLU A 303 10.49 20.61 12.83
C GLU A 303 9.11 20.12 13.25
N ARG A 304 9.03 19.07 14.09
CA ARG A 304 7.76 18.45 14.55
C ARG A 304 6.71 19.47 15.02
N THR A 305 7.13 20.48 15.76
CA THR A 305 6.20 21.49 16.31
C THR A 305 5.56 22.33 15.22
N GLU A 306 6.36 22.73 14.22
CA GLU A 306 5.92 23.52 13.06
C GLU A 306 5.06 22.67 12.12
N GLN A 307 5.48 21.45 11.81
CA GLN A 307 4.70 20.48 11.04
C GLN A 307 3.30 20.24 11.64
N ASN A 308 3.22 20.09 12.97
CA ASN A 308 1.93 19.98 13.66
C ASN A 308 1.12 21.27 13.64
N GLN A 309 1.78 22.43 13.52
CA GLN A 309 1.13 23.72 13.43
C GLN A 309 0.50 23.93 12.06
N HIS A 310 1.16 23.50 10.96
CA HIS A 310 0.58 23.51 9.61
C HIS A 310 -0.76 22.75 9.53
N ILE A 311 -0.93 21.68 10.30
CA ILE A 311 -2.20 20.92 10.34
C ILE A 311 -3.31 21.68 11.09
N ARG A 312 -2.97 22.60 12.00
CA ARG A 312 -3.95 23.36 12.79
C ARG A 312 -4.50 24.58 12.04
N GLU A 313 -3.82 25.03 11.00
CA GLU A 313 -4.11 26.22 10.20
C GLU A 313 -4.97 25.90 8.98
#